data_AF-A0A809QR59-F1
#
_entry.id   AF-A0A809QR59-F1
#
_cell.length_a   1.000
_cell.length_b   1.000
_cell.length_c   1.000
_cell.angle_alpha   90.00
_cell.angle_beta   90.00
_cell.angle_gamma   90.00
#
_symmetry.space_group_name_H-M   'P 1'
#
loop_
_entity.id
_entity.type
_entity.pdbx_description
1 polymer ?
#
loop_
_entity_poly.entity_id
_entity_poly.type
_entity_poly.pdbx_seq_one_letter_code
_entity_poly.pdbx_strand_id
1 'polypeptide(L)'
;MKHFAQYLLSLSLFLSCSAACADVEKIKKLDEQLAAKAAEIARMIDEQNGQKNISVAGKNNRTYITPSTKNREHAIYYKMVSKRIEDYGTDHFPSKDGKKLYGEAYVSVAITESGNIYEQGSGIQIERSSGNKDLDDAALSIARHSAPFPRFSKAKTSNKQAEVRVLIFHFNFNKQETEAPTDNKSSASK
;
A
#
# COMPACT_ATOMS: atom_id res chain seq x y z
N MET A 1 -65.48 -44.35 5.29
CA MET A 1 -64.01 -44.48 5.36
C MET A 1 -63.27 -43.67 4.28
N LYS A 2 -63.57 -42.37 4.12
CA LYS A 2 -62.83 -41.46 3.20
C LYS A 2 -62.34 -40.18 3.87
N HIS A 3 -62.92 -39.79 5.02
CA HIS A 3 -62.55 -38.57 5.74
C HIS A 3 -61.31 -38.71 6.63
N PHE A 4 -60.86 -39.92 6.96
CA PHE A 4 -59.72 -40.11 7.87
C PHE A 4 -58.36 -39.96 7.16
N ALA A 5 -58.28 -40.29 5.87
CA ALA A 5 -57.04 -40.19 5.09
C ALA A 5 -56.65 -38.73 4.75
N GLN A 6 -57.62 -37.83 4.63
CA GLN A 6 -57.37 -36.41 4.32
C GLN A 6 -56.67 -35.68 5.47
N TYR A 7 -56.86 -36.13 6.71
CA TYR A 7 -56.31 -35.46 7.91
C TYR A 7 -54.85 -35.85 8.20
N LEU A 8 -54.42 -37.05 7.77
CA LEU A 8 -53.03 -37.49 7.92
C LEU A 8 -52.09 -36.85 6.88
N LEU A 9 -52.60 -36.46 5.71
CA LEU A 9 -51.84 -35.71 4.71
C LEU A 9 -51.65 -34.23 5.10
N SER A 10 -52.62 -33.61 5.78
CA SER A 10 -52.49 -32.23 6.27
C SER A 10 -51.58 -32.13 7.50
N LEU A 11 -51.53 -33.15 8.35
CA LEU A 11 -50.67 -33.17 9.54
C LEU A 11 -49.19 -33.38 9.21
N SER A 12 -48.89 -34.16 8.15
CA SER A 12 -47.51 -34.34 7.67
C SER A 12 -46.96 -33.08 6.97
N LEU A 13 -47.80 -32.30 6.28
CA LEU A 13 -47.40 -31.00 5.73
C LEU A 13 -47.12 -29.95 6.82
N PHE A 14 -47.92 -29.92 7.89
CA PHE A 14 -47.71 -28.99 9.01
C PHE A 14 -46.43 -29.28 9.82
N LEU A 15 -46.07 -30.56 9.99
CA LEU A 15 -44.86 -30.93 10.74
C LEU A 15 -43.56 -30.60 9.97
N SER A 16 -43.62 -30.50 8.64
CA SER A 16 -42.49 -30.08 7.80
C SER A 16 -42.19 -28.57 7.84
N CYS A 17 -43.18 -27.75 8.21
CA CYS A 17 -43.06 -26.29 8.24
C CYS A 17 -42.26 -25.77 9.46
N SER A 18 -42.32 -26.47 10.60
CA SER A 18 -41.64 -26.06 11.84
C SER A 18 -40.11 -26.15 11.74
N ALA A 19 -39.58 -27.16 11.04
CA ALA A 19 -38.15 -27.32 10.84
C ALA A 19 -37.56 -26.25 9.91
N ALA A 20 -38.25 -25.90 8.83
CA ALA A 20 -37.82 -24.86 7.89
C ALA A 20 -37.78 -23.45 8.54
N CYS A 21 -38.64 -23.18 9.52
CA CYS A 21 -38.65 -21.92 10.27
C CYS A 21 -37.40 -21.78 11.17
N ALA A 22 -36.96 -22.86 11.81
CA ALA A 22 -35.76 -22.87 12.65
C ALA A 22 -34.47 -22.60 11.83
N ASP A 23 -34.41 -23.10 10.60
CA ASP A 23 -33.29 -22.82 9.69
C ASP A 23 -33.27 -21.36 9.22
N VAL A 24 -34.44 -20.75 8.98
CA VAL A 24 -34.55 -19.32 8.64
C VAL A 24 -34.05 -18.43 9.80
N GLU A 25 -34.35 -18.79 11.05
CA GLU A 25 -33.84 -18.04 12.20
C GLU A 25 -32.33 -18.17 12.36
N LYS A 26 -31.78 -19.35 12.06
CA LYS A 26 -30.33 -19.61 12.08
C LYS A 26 -29.59 -18.84 10.98
N ILE A 27 -30.19 -18.73 9.80
CA ILE A 27 -29.66 -17.92 8.69
C ILE A 27 -29.64 -16.43 9.05
N LYS A 28 -30.71 -15.91 9.69
CA LYS A 28 -30.75 -14.52 10.17
C LYS A 28 -29.65 -14.22 11.19
N LYS A 29 -29.43 -15.12 12.14
CA LYS A 29 -28.34 -14.98 13.13
C LYS A 29 -26.95 -15.04 12.49
N LEU A 30 -26.78 -15.83 11.43
CA LEU A 30 -25.52 -15.91 10.70
C LEU A 30 -25.24 -14.63 9.90
N ASP A 31 -26.27 -14.04 9.30
CA ASP A 31 -26.18 -12.77 8.57
C ASP A 31 -25.81 -11.61 9.49
N GLU A 32 -26.42 -11.55 10.68
CA GLU A 32 -26.06 -10.55 11.71
C GLU A 32 -24.61 -10.69 12.18
N GLN A 33 -24.13 -11.93 12.40
CA GLN A 33 -22.73 -12.18 12.74
C GLN A 33 -21.77 -11.81 11.60
N LEU A 34 -22.17 -12.05 10.34
CA LEU A 34 -21.38 -11.68 9.17
C LEU A 34 -21.31 -10.16 9.02
N ALA A 35 -22.43 -9.46 9.21
CA ALA A 35 -22.50 -8.01 9.19
C ALA A 35 -21.66 -7.39 10.32
N ALA A 36 -21.71 -7.96 11.53
CA ALA A 36 -20.89 -7.51 12.65
C ALA A 36 -19.38 -7.69 12.37
N LYS A 37 -18.98 -8.83 11.80
CA LYS A 37 -17.59 -9.06 11.39
C LYS A 37 -17.16 -8.16 10.24
N ALA A 38 -18.04 -7.91 9.27
CA ALA A 38 -17.77 -7.01 8.16
C ALA A 38 -17.61 -5.56 8.65
N ALA A 39 -18.43 -5.13 9.62
CA ALA A 39 -18.29 -3.82 10.26
C ALA A 39 -16.99 -3.72 11.05
N GLU A 40 -16.58 -4.76 11.77
CA GLU A 40 -15.30 -4.79 12.48
C GLU A 40 -14.13 -4.70 11.50
N ILE A 41 -14.15 -5.47 10.41
CA ILE A 41 -13.13 -5.39 9.35
C ILE A 41 -13.12 -3.99 8.72
N ALA A 42 -14.29 -3.40 8.45
CA ALA A 42 -14.38 -2.04 7.94
C ALA A 42 -13.80 -1.01 8.91
N ARG A 43 -14.06 -1.14 10.22
CA ARG A 43 -13.45 -0.30 11.25
C ARG A 43 -11.94 -0.49 11.34
N MET A 44 -11.44 -1.73 11.29
CA MET A 44 -10.01 -2.00 11.25
C MET A 44 -9.35 -1.41 9.99
N ILE A 45 -10.02 -1.48 8.84
CA ILE A 45 -9.55 -0.86 7.59
C ILE A 45 -9.56 0.66 7.72
N ASP A 46 -10.61 1.26 8.28
CA ASP A 46 -10.74 2.70 8.49
C ASP A 46 -9.82 3.22 9.60
N GLU A 47 -9.44 2.40 10.58
CA GLU A 47 -8.41 2.70 11.57
C GLU A 47 -7.02 2.59 10.96
N GLN A 48 -6.75 1.57 10.13
CA GLN A 48 -5.48 1.46 9.41
C GLN A 48 -5.32 2.57 8.36
N ASN A 49 -6.37 2.85 7.61
CA ASN A 49 -6.44 3.95 6.66
C ASN A 49 -6.51 5.28 7.40
N GLY A 50 -7.18 5.34 8.55
CA GLY A 50 -7.26 6.47 9.45
C GLY A 50 -5.89 6.82 9.97
N GLN A 51 -5.10 5.89 10.54
CA GLN A 51 -3.70 6.10 10.89
C GLN A 51 -2.87 6.64 9.71
N LYS A 52 -3.14 6.17 8.48
CA LYS A 52 -2.50 6.70 7.25
C LYS A 52 -3.09 8.05 6.79
N ASN A 53 -4.30 8.40 7.21
CA ASN A 53 -5.03 9.63 6.88
C ASN A 53 -5.23 10.57 8.10
N ILE A 54 -4.58 10.35 9.26
CA ILE A 54 -4.62 11.24 10.43
C ILE A 54 -3.70 12.42 10.10
N SER A 55 -4.25 13.30 9.27
CA SER A 55 -3.90 14.70 9.04
C SER A 55 -4.98 15.42 8.21
N VAL A 56 -6.25 14.97 8.16
CA VAL A 56 -7.33 15.77 7.49
C VAL A 56 -7.88 16.90 8.38
N ALA A 57 -7.33 17.13 9.58
CA ALA A 57 -7.75 18.23 10.45
C ALA A 57 -6.57 19.01 11.08
N GLY A 58 -5.38 18.97 10.47
CA GLY A 58 -4.19 19.63 11.04
C GLY A 58 -3.06 19.89 10.04
N LYS A 59 -3.12 21.07 9.40
CA LYS A 59 -1.96 21.91 9.00
C LYS A 59 -1.06 21.53 7.81
N ASN A 60 -1.26 20.46 7.04
CA ASN A 60 -0.59 20.32 5.73
C ASN A 60 -1.36 19.43 4.73
N ASN A 61 -1.50 19.87 3.47
CA ASN A 61 -2.14 19.08 2.40
C ASN A 61 -1.22 17.95 1.95
N ARG A 62 -1.47 16.72 2.45
CA ARG A 62 -0.74 15.52 2.04
C ARG A 62 -1.36 14.91 0.79
N THR A 63 -0.54 14.73 -0.25
CA THR A 63 -0.95 14.05 -1.49
C THR A 63 -0.19 12.74 -1.64
N TYR A 64 -0.90 11.62 -1.70
CA TYR A 64 -0.29 10.32 -1.91
C TYR A 64 -0.08 10.05 -3.40
N ILE A 65 1.14 9.65 -3.77
CA ILE A 65 1.52 9.34 -5.15
C ILE A 65 2.09 7.92 -5.21
N THR A 66 1.43 7.09 -6.00
CA THR A 66 1.84 5.71 -6.29
C THR A 66 2.42 5.63 -7.71
N PRO A 67 3.20 4.58 -8.02
CA PRO A 67 3.73 4.36 -9.38
C PRO A 67 2.62 4.24 -10.45
N SER A 68 1.40 3.87 -10.06
CA SER A 68 0.23 3.73 -10.94
C SER A 68 -0.59 5.02 -11.13
N THR A 69 -0.07 6.18 -10.73
CA THR A 69 -0.79 7.46 -10.88
C THR A 69 -1.11 7.79 -12.34
N LYS A 70 -2.34 8.24 -12.61
CA LYS A 70 -2.77 8.69 -13.95
C LYS A 70 -2.43 10.15 -14.25
N ASN A 71 -2.05 10.92 -13.22
CA ASN A 71 -1.65 12.32 -13.42
C ASN A 71 -0.22 12.36 -13.99
N ARG A 72 -0.06 12.95 -15.18
CA ARG A 72 1.22 13.04 -15.89
C ARG A 72 2.30 13.74 -15.08
N GLU A 73 1.97 14.84 -14.39
CA GLU A 73 2.94 15.60 -13.59
C GLU A 73 3.42 14.77 -12.40
N HIS A 74 2.51 14.06 -11.73
CA HIS A 74 2.85 13.17 -10.62
C HIS A 74 3.70 11.99 -11.09
N ALA A 75 3.38 11.41 -12.24
CA ALA A 75 4.15 10.29 -12.80
C ALA A 75 5.59 10.70 -13.15
N ILE A 76 5.78 11.88 -13.75
CA ILE A 76 7.11 12.43 -14.04
C ILE A 76 7.89 12.64 -12.75
N TYR A 77 7.25 13.26 -11.75
CA TYR A 77 7.90 13.52 -10.47
C TYR A 77 8.28 12.23 -9.74
N TYR A 78 7.38 11.25 -9.71
CA TYR A 78 7.63 9.93 -9.14
C TYR A 78 8.87 9.28 -9.77
N LYS A 79 8.99 9.29 -11.11
CA LYS A 79 10.15 8.74 -11.82
C LYS A 79 11.46 9.42 -11.45
N MET A 80 11.47 10.76 -11.31
CA MET A 80 12.67 11.49 -10.93
C MET A 80 13.14 11.12 -9.51
N VAL A 81 12.21 10.99 -8.57
CA VAL A 81 12.51 10.59 -7.19
C VAL A 81 12.95 9.13 -7.15
N SER A 82 12.22 8.22 -7.83
CA SER A 82 12.54 6.79 -7.93
C SER A 82 13.95 6.59 -8.45
N LYS A 83 14.29 7.21 -9.58
CA LYS A 83 15.63 7.12 -10.16
C LYS A 83 16.73 7.52 -9.18
N ARG A 84 16.53 8.60 -8.43
CA ARG A 84 17.52 9.07 -7.46
C ARG A 84 17.71 8.09 -6.30
N ILE A 85 16.62 7.49 -5.82
CA ILE A 85 16.64 6.47 -4.78
C ILE A 85 17.30 5.17 -5.29
N GLU A 86 16.99 4.77 -6.52
CA GLU A 86 17.56 3.59 -7.18
C GLU A 86 19.07 3.75 -7.43
N ASP A 87 19.50 4.90 -7.95
CA ASP A 87 20.91 5.21 -8.18
C ASP A 87 21.68 5.14 -6.84
N TYR A 88 21.18 5.82 -5.79
CA TYR A 88 21.81 5.77 -4.46
C TYR A 88 21.80 4.36 -3.85
N GLY A 89 20.69 3.63 -3.99
CA GLY A 89 20.53 2.27 -3.46
C GLY A 89 21.38 1.23 -4.18
N THR A 90 21.70 1.46 -5.46
CA THR A 90 22.63 0.62 -6.23
C THR A 90 24.06 0.80 -5.71
N ASP A 91 24.47 2.05 -5.51
CA ASP A 91 25.79 2.38 -4.95
C ASP A 91 25.94 1.93 -3.49
N HIS A 92 24.85 1.99 -2.73
CA HIS A 92 24.81 1.64 -1.30
C HIS A 92 23.99 0.38 -1.04
N PHE A 93 24.24 -0.66 -1.85
CA PHE A 93 23.49 -1.91 -1.74
C PHE A 93 23.56 -2.49 -0.31
N PRO A 94 22.43 -2.88 0.29
CA PRO A 94 22.39 -3.35 1.67
C PRO A 94 23.33 -4.53 1.91
N SER A 95 24.17 -4.43 2.94
CA SER A 95 25.03 -5.52 3.39
C SER A 95 25.20 -5.52 4.90
N LYS A 96 25.43 -6.69 5.47
CA LYS A 96 25.74 -6.89 6.89
C LYS A 96 26.85 -7.92 7.00
N ASP A 97 27.87 -7.62 7.81
CA ASP A 97 29.04 -8.47 8.01
C ASP A 97 29.71 -8.92 6.70
N GLY A 98 29.79 -8.01 5.71
CA GLY A 98 30.37 -8.27 4.40
C GLY A 98 29.49 -9.09 3.45
N LYS A 99 28.27 -9.47 3.85
CA LYS A 99 27.31 -10.21 3.03
C LYS A 99 26.18 -9.29 2.56
N LYS A 100 25.88 -9.33 1.26
CA LYS A 100 24.74 -8.63 0.69
C LYS A 100 23.43 -9.17 1.28
N LEU A 101 22.53 -8.27 1.63
CA LEU A 101 21.18 -8.59 2.10
C LEU A 101 20.22 -8.51 0.91
N TYR A 102 19.30 -9.46 0.85
CA TYR A 102 18.32 -9.54 -0.23
C TYR A 102 16.90 -9.58 0.34
N GLY A 103 15.94 -9.09 -0.44
CA GLY A 103 14.55 -9.05 -0.06
C GLY A 103 13.84 -7.81 -0.61
N GLU A 104 12.62 -7.61 -0.15
CA GLU A 104 11.77 -6.53 -0.64
C GLU A 104 11.12 -5.78 0.52
N ALA A 105 11.05 -4.45 0.43
CA ALA A 105 10.38 -3.61 1.42
C ALA A 105 9.55 -2.53 0.72
N TYR A 106 8.47 -2.08 1.36
CA TYR A 106 7.74 -0.90 0.92
C TYR A 106 8.02 0.24 1.87
N VAL A 107 8.44 1.38 1.31
CA VAL A 107 8.82 2.57 2.07
C VAL A 107 8.02 3.76 1.55
N SER A 108 7.42 4.54 2.44
CA SER A 108 6.83 5.83 2.10
C SER A 108 7.79 6.97 2.44
N VAL A 109 7.87 7.97 1.57
CA VAL A 109 8.68 9.18 1.74
C VAL A 109 7.79 10.40 1.54
N ALA A 110 7.62 11.19 2.59
CA ALA A 110 6.93 12.46 2.58
C ALA A 110 7.91 13.58 2.21
N ILE A 111 7.66 14.23 1.07
CA ILE A 111 8.53 15.25 0.48
C ILE A 111 7.80 16.58 0.45
N THR A 112 8.45 17.62 0.96
CA THR A 112 7.98 19.02 0.92
C THR A 112 8.20 19.64 -0.45
N GLU A 113 7.51 20.75 -0.75
CA GLU A 113 7.72 21.53 -1.98
C GLU A 113 9.18 21.89 -2.28
N SER A 114 9.98 22.06 -1.23
CA SER A 114 11.40 22.40 -1.32
C SER A 114 12.29 21.25 -1.80
N GLY A 115 11.75 20.02 -1.88
CA GLY A 115 12.49 18.79 -2.18
C GLY A 115 13.02 18.07 -0.93
N ASN A 116 12.89 18.67 0.25
CA ASN A 116 13.33 18.07 1.50
C ASN A 116 12.30 17.11 2.08
N ILE A 117 12.77 16.16 2.87
CA ILE A 117 11.90 15.23 3.61
C ILE A 117 11.13 15.99 4.69
N TYR A 118 9.85 15.66 4.86
CA TYR A 118 8.99 16.29 5.84
C TYR A 118 9.26 15.74 7.25
N GLU A 119 10.01 16.48 8.06
CA GLU A 119 10.43 16.02 9.40
C GLU A 119 9.31 16.05 10.45
N GLN A 120 8.30 16.92 10.30
CA GLN A 120 7.30 17.23 11.34
C GLN A 120 6.12 16.24 11.45
N GLY A 121 6.25 15.00 10.98
CA GLY A 121 5.14 14.04 11.12
C GLY A 121 5.26 12.79 10.26
N SER A 122 6.35 12.04 10.46
CA SER A 122 6.70 10.81 9.75
C SER A 122 7.16 11.05 8.31
N GLY A 123 8.41 11.50 8.16
CA GLY A 123 9.02 11.82 6.87
C GLY A 123 9.37 10.62 6.00
N ILE A 124 9.83 9.53 6.62
CA ILE A 124 10.15 8.27 5.94
C ILE A 124 9.65 7.13 6.82
N GLN A 125 8.88 6.18 6.28
CA GLN A 125 8.32 5.08 7.06
C GLN A 125 8.35 3.77 6.28
N ILE A 126 8.44 2.65 7.01
CA ILE A 126 8.21 1.31 6.45
C ILE A 126 6.70 1.09 6.35
N GLU A 127 6.18 0.95 5.13
CA GLU A 127 4.79 0.57 4.88
C GLU A 127 4.61 -0.94 4.96
N ARG A 128 5.58 -1.70 4.42
CA ARG A 128 5.66 -3.17 4.55
C ARG A 128 7.11 -3.57 4.78
N SER A 129 7.35 -4.24 5.90
CA SER A 129 8.66 -4.79 6.27
C SER A 129 9.06 -5.92 5.33
N SER A 130 10.36 -6.04 5.11
CA SER A 130 10.96 -7.19 4.42
C SER A 130 11.04 -8.47 5.26
N GLY A 131 10.75 -8.37 6.56
CA GLY A 131 11.01 -9.44 7.53
C GLY A 131 12.46 -9.47 8.04
N ASN A 132 13.36 -8.63 7.49
CA ASN A 132 14.73 -8.44 7.99
C ASN A 132 14.92 -6.98 8.43
N LYS A 133 15.16 -6.77 9.72
CA LYS A 133 15.33 -5.43 10.30
C LYS A 133 16.52 -4.68 9.67
N ASP A 134 17.63 -5.35 9.40
CA ASP A 134 18.81 -4.71 8.82
C ASP A 134 18.54 -4.23 7.37
N LEU A 135 17.73 -4.98 6.63
CA LEU A 135 17.32 -4.60 5.27
C LEU A 135 16.33 -3.43 5.31
N ASP A 136 15.39 -3.42 6.25
CA ASP A 136 14.45 -2.31 6.44
C ASP A 136 15.19 -1.02 6.85
N ASP A 137 16.13 -1.11 7.80
CA ASP A 137 16.96 0.02 8.23
C ASP A 137 17.80 0.57 7.06
N ALA A 138 18.35 -0.32 6.23
CA ALA A 138 19.09 0.06 5.03
C ALA A 138 18.18 0.76 4.01
N ALA A 139 16.96 0.27 3.77
CA ALA A 139 15.99 0.91 2.88
C ALA A 139 15.62 2.33 3.36
N LEU A 140 15.38 2.50 4.66
CA LEU A 140 15.15 3.81 5.26
C LEU A 140 16.37 4.74 5.10
N SER A 141 17.57 4.21 5.29
CA SER A 141 18.83 4.95 5.13
C SER A 141 19.03 5.43 3.69
N ILE A 142 18.81 4.54 2.71
CA ILE A 142 18.91 4.87 1.28
C ILE A 142 17.92 6.00 0.93
N ALA A 143 16.66 5.85 1.32
CA ALA A 143 15.65 6.88 1.08
C ALA A 143 16.02 8.22 1.72
N ARG A 144 16.58 8.20 2.94
CA ARG A 144 17.00 9.41 3.67
C ARG A 144 18.15 10.14 2.97
N HIS A 145 19.20 9.41 2.60
CA HIS A 145 20.39 9.99 1.97
C HIS A 145 20.20 10.34 0.50
N SER A 146 19.11 9.86 -0.12
CA SER A 146 18.70 10.30 -1.45
C SER A 146 18.18 11.74 -1.48
N ALA A 147 17.81 12.32 -0.33
CA ALA A 147 17.45 13.73 -0.25
C ALA A 147 18.67 14.65 -0.46
N PRO A 148 18.48 15.90 -0.93
CA PRO A 148 17.21 16.49 -1.35
C PRO A 148 16.73 15.99 -2.72
N PHE A 149 15.41 15.96 -2.89
CA PHE A 149 14.74 15.61 -4.14
C PHE A 149 14.47 16.83 -5.02
N PRO A 150 14.13 16.65 -6.31
CA PRO A 150 13.72 17.75 -7.17
C PRO A 150 12.54 18.52 -6.56
N ARG A 151 12.48 19.82 -6.80
CA ARG A 151 11.32 20.64 -6.41
C ARG A 151 10.18 20.39 -7.38
N PHE A 152 8.94 20.36 -6.87
CA PHE A 152 7.75 20.16 -7.68
C PHE A 152 6.81 21.36 -7.75
N SER A 153 7.00 22.33 -6.85
CA SER A 153 6.24 23.59 -6.85
C SER A 153 7.07 24.69 -7.48
N LYS A 154 6.48 25.45 -8.41
CA LYS A 154 7.02 26.75 -8.81
C LYS A 154 6.70 27.69 -7.66
N ALA A 155 7.73 28.13 -6.92
CA ALA A 155 7.62 29.01 -5.76
C ALA A 155 6.42 29.96 -5.87
N LYS A 156 5.31 29.64 -5.19
CA LYS A 156 4.17 30.54 -5.11
C LYS A 156 4.28 31.34 -3.82
N THR A 157 4.32 32.65 -3.98
CA THR A 157 4.34 33.64 -2.90
C THR A 157 3.09 33.53 -2.02
N SER A 158 3.32 33.44 -0.71
CA SER A 158 2.45 33.76 0.44
C SER A 158 1.05 33.11 0.54
N ASN A 159 0.81 32.46 1.70
CA ASN A 159 -0.48 32.05 2.28
C ASN A 159 -1.12 30.71 1.86
N LYS A 160 -0.47 29.86 1.07
CA LYS A 160 -0.90 28.46 0.93
C LYS A 160 -0.22 27.58 1.97
N GLN A 161 -1.01 26.68 2.58
CA GLN A 161 -0.48 25.60 3.41
C GLN A 161 0.54 24.81 2.60
N ALA A 162 1.66 24.43 3.20
CA ALA A 162 2.73 23.75 2.46
C ALA A 162 2.21 22.41 1.90
N GLU A 163 2.47 22.14 0.64
CA GLU A 163 2.14 20.85 0.04
C GLU A 163 3.20 19.81 0.47
N VAL A 164 2.72 18.64 0.90
CA VAL A 164 3.57 17.47 1.13
C VAL A 164 3.10 16.35 0.23
N ARG A 165 4.02 15.76 -0.51
CA ARG A 165 3.76 14.60 -1.36
C ARG A 165 4.33 13.36 -0.70
N VAL A 166 3.49 12.37 -0.45
CA VAL A 166 3.90 11.08 0.12
C VAL A 166 4.02 10.09 -1.03
N LEU A 167 5.24 9.69 -1.36
CA LEU A 167 5.54 8.73 -2.41
C LEU A 167 5.80 7.37 -1.78
N ILE A 168 5.23 6.31 -2.35
CA ILE A 168 5.45 4.93 -1.89
C ILE A 168 6.35 4.21 -2.89
N PHE A 169 7.46 3.67 -2.40
CA PHE A 169 8.46 2.94 -3.19
C PHE A 169 8.50 1.48 -2.80
N HIS A 170 8.64 0.62 -3.81
CA HIS A 170 8.97 -0.78 -3.63
C HIS A 170 10.47 -0.94 -3.81
N PHE A 171 11.17 -1.20 -2.72
CA PHE A 171 12.57 -1.58 -2.75
C PHE A 171 12.66 -3.07 -3.07
N ASN A 172 13.35 -3.40 -4.16
CA ASN A 172 13.65 -4.78 -4.52
C ASN A 172 15.17 -4.97 -4.54
N PHE A 173 15.71 -5.51 -3.45
CA PHE A 173 17.12 -5.86 -3.34
C PHE A 173 17.29 -7.30 -3.81
N ASN A 174 17.24 -7.50 -5.12
CA ASN A 174 17.60 -8.78 -5.74
C ASN A 174 19.04 -8.72 -6.28
N LYS A 175 19.58 -9.90 -6.61
CA LYS A 175 20.87 -10.00 -7.28
C LYS A 175 20.66 -9.55 -8.74
N GLN A 176 20.73 -8.25 -8.99
CA GLN A 176 20.87 -7.72 -10.35
C GLN A 176 22.26 -8.18 -10.84
N GLU A 177 22.31 -9.19 -11.69
CA GLU A 177 23.46 -9.42 -12.55
C GLU A 177 23.39 -8.33 -13.60
N THR A 178 24.06 -7.20 -13.36
CA THR A 178 24.19 -6.15 -14.36
C THR A 178 25.04 -6.72 -15.49
N GLU A 179 24.41 -7.38 -16.45
CA GLU A 179 25.01 -7.61 -17.75
C GLU A 179 25.32 -6.22 -18.33
N ALA A 180 26.61 -5.89 -18.37
CA ALA A 180 27.09 -4.72 -19.09
C ALA A 180 26.52 -4.76 -20.52
N PRO A 181 26.23 -3.60 -21.15
CA PRO A 181 25.81 -3.59 -22.54
C PRO A 181 26.90 -4.31 -23.34
N THR A 182 26.59 -5.49 -23.86
CA THR A 182 27.46 -6.11 -24.84
C THR A 182 27.31 -5.26 -26.10
N ASP A 183 28.29 -4.38 -26.31
CA ASP A 183 28.48 -3.67 -27.57
C ASP A 183 28.73 -4.69 -28.68
N ASN A 184 27.66 -5.32 -29.19
CA ASN A 184 27.74 -5.97 -30.49
C ASN A 184 27.61 -4.90 -31.57
N LYS A 185 28.73 -4.23 -31.80
CA LYS A 185 28.98 -3.44 -32.99
C LYS A 185 30.00 -4.20 -33.85
N SER A 186 29.55 -5.18 -34.62
CA SER A 186 30.29 -5.62 -35.80
C SER A 186 29.40 -6.36 -36.81
N SER A 187 29.38 -5.83 -38.03
CA SER A 187 29.41 -6.56 -39.32
C SER A 187 28.23 -7.50 -39.65
N ALA A 188 27.63 -7.55 -40.84
CA ALA A 188 27.98 -7.05 -42.14
C ALA A 188 26.75 -7.21 -43.06
N SER A 189 26.67 -6.37 -44.08
CA SER A 189 26.35 -6.73 -45.47
C SER A 189 25.50 -7.99 -45.69
N LYS A 190 24.27 -7.83 -46.15
CA LYS A 190 23.91 -8.20 -47.54
C LYS A 190 22.63 -7.50 -47.98
#